data_AF-A0A9R0QLA3-F1
#
_entry.id   AF-A0A9R0QLA3-F1
#
_cell.length_a   1.000
_cell.length_b   1.000
_cell.length_c   1.000
_cell.angle_alpha   90.00
_cell.angle_beta   90.00
_cell.angle_gamma   90.00
#
_symmetry.space_group_name_H-M   'P 1'
#
loop_
_entity.id
_entity.type
_entity.pdbx_description
1 polymer ?
#
loop_
_entity_poly.entity_id
_entity_poly.type
_entity_poly.pdbx_seq_one_letter_code
_entity_poly.pdbx_strand_id
1 'polypeptide(L)'
;MATRYWIAALPVADDNVAAGKTALWARLQDAISRHSFDTPLYRFTVPDLRPGTLDSLLALSDDLVKSNIFIEGVSHKIRRQIEDLERAGGVEPGTLTVDGVPVDSYLTRFVWDEGKYPVNAPLKETVASIQSQVAKIEDDMKVRVAEYGNVKSQLGAINRKQTGSLAVRDLSNLIKPEDMVTSEHLVTLLSIVPKYSQKDWLSSYESLDTFVFQGRQKSFTRIMSMLSTL
;
A
#
# COMPACT_ATOMS: atom_id res chain seq x y z
N MET A 1 -2.68 -14.18 17.76
CA MET A 1 -2.18 -15.55 17.52
C MET A 1 -2.26 -15.80 16.02
N ALA A 2 -1.21 -16.35 15.41
CA ALA A 2 -1.29 -16.73 14.01
C ALA A 2 -2.15 -18.00 13.88
N THR A 3 -3.27 -17.92 13.15
CA THR A 3 -4.10 -19.08 12.83
C THR A 3 -3.29 -20.00 11.92
N ARG A 4 -3.14 -21.27 12.31
CA ARG A 4 -2.40 -22.27 11.54
C ARG A 4 -3.38 -23.29 10.98
N TYR A 5 -3.19 -23.65 9.72
CA TYR A 5 -3.99 -24.66 9.04
C TYR A 5 -3.10 -25.82 8.63
N TRP A 6 -3.67 -27.01 8.66
CA TRP A 6 -3.04 -28.22 8.14
C TRP A 6 -3.88 -28.72 6.97
N ILE A 7 -3.22 -29.04 5.87
CA ILE A 7 -3.86 -29.70 4.73
C ILE A 7 -3.34 -31.13 4.65
N ALA A 8 -4.26 -32.09 4.49
CA ALA A 8 -3.95 -33.50 4.39
C ALA A 8 -4.78 -34.13 3.26
N ALA A 9 -4.14 -35.02 2.52
CA ALA A 9 -4.78 -35.84 1.49
C ALA A 9 -4.65 -37.31 1.89
N LEU A 10 -5.74 -38.07 1.82
CA LEU A 10 -5.78 -39.49 2.14
C LEU A 10 -6.30 -40.28 0.93
N PRO A 11 -5.74 -41.47 0.64
CA PRO A 11 -6.24 -42.31 -0.43
C PRO A 11 -7.63 -42.87 -0.07
N VAL A 12 -8.52 -42.90 -1.06
CA VAL A 12 -9.82 -43.58 -0.95
C VAL A 12 -9.63 -45.00 -1.46
N ALA A 13 -9.77 -45.98 -0.57
CA ALA A 13 -9.50 -47.39 -0.87
C ALA A 13 -10.69 -48.14 -1.49
N ASP A 14 -11.83 -47.49 -1.66
CA ASP A 14 -13.10 -48.11 -2.05
C ASP A 14 -13.39 -47.90 -3.54
N ASP A 15 -13.84 -48.94 -4.24
CA ASP A 15 -14.21 -48.91 -5.66
C ASP A 15 -15.37 -47.93 -5.91
N ASN A 16 -16.26 -47.76 -4.92
CA ASN A 16 -17.27 -46.71 -4.96
C ASN A 16 -16.70 -45.42 -4.35
N VAL A 17 -16.06 -44.61 -5.19
CA VAL A 17 -15.37 -43.37 -4.79
C VAL A 17 -16.25 -42.42 -3.98
N ALA A 18 -17.54 -42.27 -4.30
CA ALA A 18 -18.44 -41.34 -3.61
C ALA A 18 -18.80 -41.83 -2.19
N ALA A 19 -19.16 -43.11 -2.06
CA ALA A 19 -19.44 -43.73 -0.77
C ALA A 19 -18.17 -43.79 0.09
N GLY A 20 -17.04 -44.17 -0.51
CA GLY A 20 -15.73 -44.23 0.14
C GLY A 20 -15.26 -42.88 0.67
N LYS A 21 -15.41 -41.78 -0.09
CA LYS A 21 -15.11 -40.42 0.37
C LYS A 21 -15.93 -40.05 1.61
N THR A 22 -17.20 -40.42 1.64
CA THR A 22 -18.12 -40.10 2.76
C THR A 22 -17.79 -40.91 4.00
N ALA A 23 -17.54 -42.21 3.85
CA ALA A 23 -17.16 -43.10 4.95
C ALA A 23 -15.78 -42.72 5.54
N LEU A 24 -14.79 -42.44 4.68
CA LEU A 24 -13.47 -41.98 5.09
C LEU A 24 -13.54 -40.67 5.87
N TRP A 25 -14.35 -39.71 5.39
CA TRP A 25 -14.57 -38.44 6.08
C TRP A 25 -15.16 -38.65 7.48
N ALA A 26 -16.20 -39.48 7.61
CA ALA A 26 -16.83 -39.77 8.90
C ALA A 26 -15.83 -40.43 9.87
N ARG A 27 -15.03 -41.38 9.39
CA ARG A 27 -14.00 -42.05 10.19
C ARG A 27 -12.88 -41.09 10.62
N LEU A 28 -12.44 -40.19 9.74
CA LEU A 28 -11.44 -39.18 10.06
C LEU A 28 -11.96 -38.23 11.14
N GLN A 29 -13.21 -37.78 11.01
CA GLN A 29 -13.85 -36.90 11.99
C GLN A 29 -13.98 -37.58 13.36
N ASP A 30 -14.42 -38.84 13.41
CA ASP A 30 -14.49 -39.62 14.65
C ASP A 30 -13.09 -39.78 15.28
N ALA A 31 -12.09 -40.22 14.51
CA ALA A 31 -10.73 -40.43 15.02
C ALA A 31 -10.10 -39.15 15.58
N ILE A 32 -10.22 -38.02 14.87
CA ILE A 32 -9.68 -36.74 15.34
C ILE A 32 -10.46 -36.25 16.56
N SER A 33 -11.79 -36.34 16.56
CA SER A 33 -12.59 -35.89 17.71
C SER A 33 -12.24 -36.62 19.02
N ARG A 34 -11.77 -37.87 18.94
CA ARG A 34 -11.30 -38.65 20.10
C ARG A 34 -9.97 -38.18 20.68
N HIS A 35 -9.11 -37.58 19.87
CA HIS A 35 -7.77 -37.12 20.29
C HIS A 35 -7.69 -35.59 20.44
N SER A 36 -8.50 -34.84 19.71
CA SER A 36 -8.49 -33.37 19.66
C SER A 36 -9.88 -32.86 19.27
N PHE A 37 -10.75 -32.74 20.27
CA PHE A 37 -12.17 -32.40 20.07
C PHE A 37 -12.41 -30.96 19.59
N ASP A 38 -11.42 -30.08 19.77
CA ASP A 38 -11.45 -28.65 19.44
C ASP A 38 -10.80 -28.34 18.08
N THR A 39 -10.41 -29.35 17.31
CA THR A 39 -9.81 -29.19 15.99
C THR A 39 -10.89 -29.27 14.90
N PRO A 40 -11.30 -28.13 14.30
CA PRO A 40 -12.32 -28.14 13.26
C PRO A 40 -11.78 -28.76 11.96
N LEU A 41 -12.65 -29.49 11.27
CA LEU A 41 -12.34 -30.19 10.03
C LEU A 41 -13.19 -29.63 8.89
N TYR A 42 -12.52 -29.28 7.79
CA TYR A 42 -13.16 -28.73 6.59
C TYR A 42 -12.79 -29.56 5.37
N ARG A 43 -13.73 -29.73 4.46
CA ARG A 43 -13.47 -30.39 3.17
C ARG A 43 -12.80 -29.41 2.23
N PHE A 44 -11.67 -29.82 1.67
CA PHE A 44 -10.98 -29.07 0.63
C PHE A 44 -11.29 -29.70 -0.74
N THR A 45 -12.16 -29.06 -1.51
CA THR A 45 -12.66 -29.62 -2.78
C THR A 45 -11.73 -29.22 -3.92
N VAL A 46 -11.04 -30.21 -4.49
CA VAL A 46 -10.22 -30.04 -5.70
C VAL A 46 -10.92 -30.80 -6.83
N PRO A 47 -11.16 -30.17 -7.99
CA PRO A 47 -11.75 -30.85 -9.14
C PRO A 47 -10.78 -31.87 -9.75
N ASP A 48 -11.29 -32.71 -10.63
CA ASP A 48 -10.47 -33.65 -11.38
C ASP A 48 -9.68 -32.90 -12.46
N LEU A 49 -8.47 -32.46 -12.09
CA LEU A 49 -7.54 -31.77 -12.98
C LEU A 49 -6.94 -32.77 -13.97
N ARG A 50 -6.78 -32.35 -15.23
CA ARG A 50 -6.17 -33.20 -16.27
C ARG A 50 -4.71 -33.52 -15.94
N PRO A 51 -4.37 -34.77 -15.56
CA PRO A 51 -3.00 -35.14 -15.25
C PRO A 51 -2.17 -35.29 -16.54
N GLY A 52 -0.87 -35.04 -16.44
CA GLY A 52 0.09 -35.32 -17.51
C GLY A 52 0.63 -36.76 -17.44
N THR A 53 1.78 -37.00 -18.08
CA THR A 53 2.55 -38.25 -17.90
C THR A 53 3.20 -38.29 -16.51
N LEU A 54 3.57 -39.48 -16.02
CA LEU A 54 4.27 -39.64 -14.75
C LEU A 54 5.54 -38.77 -14.69
N ASP A 55 6.35 -38.76 -15.75
CA ASP A 55 7.56 -37.92 -15.83
C ASP A 55 7.25 -36.44 -15.69
N SER A 56 6.16 -35.97 -16.32
CA SER A 56 5.72 -34.58 -16.20
C SER A 56 5.23 -34.23 -14.80
N LEU A 57 4.61 -35.19 -14.08
CA LEU A 57 4.17 -34.99 -12.70
C LEU A 57 5.34 -34.97 -11.73
N LEU A 58 6.36 -35.80 -11.93
CA LEU A 58 7.59 -35.78 -11.14
C LEU A 58 8.32 -34.44 -11.29
N ALA A 59 8.52 -33.98 -12.53
CA ALA A 59 9.12 -32.67 -12.79
C ALA A 59 8.28 -31.53 -12.18
N LEU A 60 6.95 -31.61 -12.31
CA LEU A 60 6.05 -30.61 -11.77
C LEU A 60 6.06 -30.58 -10.23
N SER A 61 6.25 -31.72 -9.56
CA SER A 61 6.36 -31.79 -8.10
C SER A 61 7.51 -30.90 -7.58
N ASP A 62 8.67 -30.96 -8.22
CA ASP A 62 9.82 -30.12 -7.85
C ASP A 62 9.57 -28.64 -8.14
N ASP A 63 8.94 -28.35 -9.28
CA ASP A 63 8.60 -26.98 -9.66
C ASP A 63 7.50 -26.37 -8.77
N LEU A 64 6.56 -27.18 -8.26
CA LEU A 64 5.53 -26.75 -7.32
C LEU A 64 6.12 -26.28 -5.99
N VAL A 65 7.19 -26.93 -5.50
CA VAL A 65 7.88 -26.48 -4.28
C VAL A 65 8.46 -25.08 -4.48
N LYS A 66 9.13 -24.84 -5.61
CA LYS A 66 9.68 -23.51 -5.95
C LYS A 66 8.58 -22.48 -6.12
N SER A 67 7.49 -22.85 -6.80
CA SER A 67 6.30 -22.02 -7.00
C SER A 67 5.70 -21.59 -5.67
N ASN A 68 5.53 -22.53 -4.74
CA ASN A 68 4.95 -22.27 -3.43
C ASN A 68 5.79 -21.25 -2.65
N ILE A 69 7.12 -21.46 -2.57
CA ILE A 69 8.03 -20.53 -1.89
C ILE A 69 7.96 -19.13 -2.49
N PHE A 70 7.92 -19.03 -3.82
CA PHE A 70 7.81 -17.75 -4.52
C PHE A 70 6.48 -17.05 -4.21
N ILE A 71 5.35 -17.74 -4.36
CA ILE A 71 4.00 -17.18 -4.14
C ILE A 71 3.80 -16.78 -2.68
N GLU A 72 4.27 -17.58 -1.73
CA GLU A 72 4.27 -17.25 -0.30
C GLU A 72 5.09 -15.98 -0.02
N GLY A 73 6.28 -15.90 -0.62
CA GLY A 73 7.14 -14.72 -0.51
C GLY A 73 6.49 -13.44 -1.05
N VAL A 74 5.82 -13.50 -2.20
CA VAL A 74 5.08 -12.37 -2.77
C VAL A 74 3.88 -12.00 -1.89
N SER A 75 3.14 -12.99 -1.39
CA SER A 75 2.00 -12.77 -0.49
C SER A 75 2.41 -12.06 0.80
N HIS A 76 3.54 -12.46 1.41
CA HIS A 76 4.10 -11.79 2.58
C HIS A 76 4.56 -10.36 2.28
N LYS A 77 5.17 -10.12 1.11
CA LYS A 77 5.54 -8.75 0.69
C LYS A 77 4.29 -7.87 0.56
N ILE A 78 3.24 -8.35 -0.11
CA ILE A 78 1.98 -7.61 -0.27
C ILE A 78 1.37 -7.28 1.10
N ARG A 79 1.24 -8.29 1.98
CA ARG A 79 0.74 -8.08 3.34
C ARG A 79 1.51 -6.98 4.07
N ARG A 80 2.85 -7.05 4.05
CA ARG A 80 3.70 -6.05 4.70
C ARG A 80 3.50 -4.65 4.12
N GLN A 81 3.38 -4.53 2.80
CA GLN A 81 3.13 -3.24 2.15
C GLN A 81 1.78 -2.64 2.58
N ILE A 82 0.72 -3.45 2.68
CA ILE A 82 -0.59 -2.99 3.16
C ILE A 82 -0.47 -2.49 4.60
N GLU A 83 0.16 -3.27 5.49
CA GLU A 83 0.34 -2.88 6.90
C GLU A 83 1.16 -1.58 7.04
N ASP A 84 2.19 -1.40 6.20
CA ASP A 84 3.01 -0.19 6.20
C ASP A 84 2.24 1.04 5.69
N LEU A 85 1.32 0.86 4.72
CA LEU A 85 0.45 1.91 4.21
C LEU A 85 -0.64 2.31 5.21
N GLU A 86 -1.31 1.34 5.84
CA GLU A 86 -2.33 1.59 6.88
C GLU A 86 -1.73 2.36 8.05
N ARG A 87 -0.55 1.93 8.53
CA ARG A 87 0.18 2.63 9.59
C ARG A 87 0.58 4.04 9.19
N ALA A 88 1.00 4.26 7.94
CA ALA A 88 1.31 5.59 7.44
C ALA A 88 0.07 6.49 7.35
N GLY A 89 -1.11 5.92 7.14
CA GLY A 89 -2.41 6.61 7.15
C GLY A 89 -2.99 6.85 8.53
N GLY A 90 -2.35 6.35 9.60
CA GLY A 90 -2.86 6.47 10.98
C GLY A 90 -4.01 5.52 11.29
N VAL A 91 -4.20 4.47 10.48
CA VAL A 91 -5.21 3.43 10.69
C VAL A 91 -4.51 2.21 11.30
N GLU A 92 -5.11 1.63 12.34
CA GLU A 92 -4.67 0.34 12.88
C GLU A 92 -4.74 -0.72 11.79
N PRO A 93 -3.70 -1.57 11.61
CA PRO A 93 -3.68 -2.54 10.53
C PRO A 93 -4.93 -3.44 10.54
N GLY A 94 -5.65 -3.45 9.43
CA GLY A 94 -6.88 -4.21 9.30
C GLY A 94 -6.62 -5.72 9.24
N THR A 95 -7.69 -6.51 9.41
CA THR A 95 -7.63 -7.93 9.01
C THR A 95 -7.73 -8.01 7.49
N LEU A 96 -6.74 -8.63 6.86
CA LEU A 96 -6.79 -8.86 5.41
C LEU A 96 -7.98 -9.76 5.05
N THR A 97 -8.60 -9.45 3.92
CA THR A 97 -9.72 -10.21 3.36
C THR A 97 -9.41 -10.61 1.91
N VAL A 98 -10.07 -11.66 1.44
CA VAL A 98 -10.05 -12.10 0.04
C VAL A 98 -11.42 -11.77 -0.52
N ASP A 99 -11.50 -10.83 -1.47
CA ASP A 99 -12.77 -10.34 -2.05
C ASP A 99 -13.82 -9.94 -0.99
N GLY A 100 -13.35 -9.31 0.10
CA GLY A 100 -14.19 -8.90 1.23
C GLY A 100 -14.55 -10.01 2.22
N VAL A 101 -14.11 -11.25 1.96
CA VAL A 101 -14.32 -12.40 2.85
C VAL A 101 -13.11 -12.57 3.78
N PRO A 102 -13.30 -12.79 5.10
CA PRO A 102 -12.20 -13.11 6.00
C PRO A 102 -11.41 -14.34 5.52
N VAL A 103 -10.08 -14.31 5.66
CA VAL A 103 -9.20 -15.39 5.19
C VAL A 103 -9.59 -16.76 5.75
N ASP A 104 -9.99 -16.84 7.02
CA ASP A 104 -10.48 -18.08 7.64
C ASP A 104 -11.73 -18.62 6.94
N SER A 105 -12.71 -17.76 6.68
CA SER A 105 -13.93 -18.13 5.95
C SER A 105 -13.64 -18.53 4.50
N TYR A 106 -12.67 -17.90 3.85
CA TYR A 106 -12.24 -18.25 2.50
C TYR A 106 -11.59 -19.64 2.45
N LEU A 107 -10.67 -19.94 3.38
CA LEU A 107 -9.96 -21.23 3.42
C LEU A 107 -10.89 -22.39 3.75
N THR A 108 -11.83 -22.19 4.68
CA THR A 108 -12.77 -23.23 5.14
C THR A 108 -13.87 -23.56 4.13
N ARG A 109 -14.08 -22.68 3.13
CA ARG A 109 -15.07 -22.83 2.06
C ARG A 109 -14.45 -22.70 0.68
N PHE A 110 -13.18 -23.08 0.56
CA PHE A 110 -12.45 -22.99 -0.70
C PHE A 110 -13.19 -23.72 -1.83
N VAL A 111 -13.32 -23.04 -2.96
CA VAL A 111 -13.84 -23.59 -4.22
C VAL A 111 -12.83 -23.25 -5.31
N TRP A 112 -12.53 -24.24 -6.15
CA TRP A 112 -11.66 -24.03 -7.29
C TRP A 112 -12.32 -23.08 -8.31
N ASP A 113 -11.61 -22.05 -8.73
CA ASP A 113 -12.07 -21.12 -9.74
C ASP A 113 -11.82 -21.70 -11.14
N GLU A 114 -12.81 -22.43 -11.66
CA GLU A 114 -12.75 -23.03 -13.00
C GLU A 114 -12.74 -22.00 -14.13
N GLY A 115 -13.28 -20.79 -13.88
CA GLY A 115 -13.27 -19.71 -14.86
C GLY A 115 -11.86 -19.13 -15.05
N LYS A 116 -11.10 -19.04 -13.96
CA LYS A 116 -9.72 -18.57 -13.97
C LYS A 116 -8.70 -19.67 -14.24
N TYR A 117 -8.97 -20.89 -13.79
CA TYR A 117 -8.09 -22.05 -13.90
C TYR A 117 -8.86 -23.28 -14.44
N PRO A 118 -9.02 -23.40 -15.77
CA PRO A 118 -9.81 -24.45 -16.39
C PRO A 118 -9.30 -25.86 -16.05
N VAL A 119 -10.21 -26.77 -15.70
CA VAL A 119 -9.88 -28.15 -15.27
C VAL A 119 -9.37 -29.03 -16.41
N ASN A 120 -9.70 -28.67 -17.65
CA ASN A 120 -9.29 -29.36 -18.88
C ASN A 120 -7.90 -28.93 -19.39
N ALA A 121 -7.35 -27.83 -18.86
CA ALA A 121 -6.00 -27.38 -19.19
C ALA A 121 -4.95 -28.34 -18.60
N PRO A 122 -3.82 -28.57 -19.30
CA PRO A 122 -2.70 -29.30 -18.73
C PRO A 122 -2.23 -28.66 -17.42
N LEU A 123 -2.02 -29.47 -16.38
CA LEU A 123 -1.67 -28.98 -15.06
C LEU A 123 -0.44 -28.04 -15.04
N LYS A 124 0.55 -28.31 -15.90
CA LYS A 124 1.74 -27.47 -16.05
C LYS A 124 1.40 -26.05 -16.55
N GLU A 125 0.43 -25.91 -17.43
CA GLU A 125 -0.02 -24.60 -17.92
C GLU A 125 -0.75 -23.83 -16.83
N THR A 126 -1.58 -24.51 -16.04
CA THR A 126 -2.25 -23.90 -14.88
C THR A 126 -1.24 -23.34 -13.89
N VAL A 127 -0.21 -24.12 -13.53
CA VAL A 127 0.85 -23.67 -12.62
C VAL A 127 1.64 -22.49 -13.20
N ALA A 128 2.04 -22.57 -14.48
CA ALA A 128 2.76 -21.48 -15.15
C ALA A 128 1.93 -20.20 -15.23
N SER A 129 0.62 -20.32 -15.48
CA SER A 129 -0.32 -19.18 -15.49
C SER A 129 -0.42 -18.53 -14.12
N ILE A 130 -0.56 -19.32 -13.04
CA ILE A 130 -0.57 -18.80 -11.66
C ILE A 130 0.74 -18.06 -11.36
N GLN A 131 1.89 -18.67 -11.66
CA GLN A 131 3.20 -18.03 -11.45
C GLN A 131 3.33 -16.71 -12.20
N SER A 132 2.96 -16.68 -13.48
CA SER A 132 3.03 -15.49 -14.32
C SER A 132 2.14 -14.37 -13.79
N GLN A 133 0.91 -14.70 -13.35
CA GLN A 133 0.00 -13.73 -12.75
C GLN A 133 0.57 -13.16 -11.44
N VAL A 134 1.11 -14.01 -10.57
CA VAL A 134 1.70 -13.57 -9.30
C VAL A 134 2.95 -12.72 -9.53
N ALA A 135 3.80 -13.06 -10.50
CA ALA A 135 4.96 -12.26 -10.88
C ALA A 135 4.55 -10.86 -11.38
N LYS A 136 3.52 -10.80 -12.24
CA LYS A 136 2.97 -9.53 -12.71
C LYS A 136 2.43 -8.67 -11.57
N ILE A 137 1.70 -9.27 -10.63
CA ILE A 137 1.21 -8.58 -9.42
C ILE A 137 2.40 -8.03 -8.60
N GLU A 138 3.48 -8.80 -8.45
CA GLU A 138 4.67 -8.34 -7.73
C GLU A 138 5.31 -7.13 -8.41
N ASP A 139 5.47 -7.17 -9.73
CA ASP A 139 6.08 -6.08 -10.49
C ASP A 139 5.21 -4.82 -10.49
N ASP A 140 3.90 -4.96 -10.69
CA ASP A 140 2.94 -3.85 -10.58
C ASP A 140 2.99 -3.23 -9.18
N MET A 141 3.04 -4.05 -8.11
CA MET A 141 3.20 -3.58 -6.74
C MET A 141 4.50 -2.78 -6.56
N LYS A 142 5.64 -3.28 -7.06
CA LYS A 142 6.94 -2.58 -6.96
C LYS A 142 6.89 -1.20 -7.61
N VAL A 143 6.29 -1.10 -8.80
CA VAL A 143 6.11 0.18 -9.50
C VAL A 143 5.28 1.14 -8.64
N ARG A 144 4.13 0.70 -8.13
CA ARG A 144 3.26 1.55 -7.29
C ARG A 144 3.91 2.00 -5.99
N VAL A 145 4.67 1.11 -5.34
CA VAL A 145 5.42 1.45 -4.12
C VAL A 145 6.50 2.49 -4.41
N ALA A 146 7.21 2.38 -5.55
CA ALA A 146 8.21 3.37 -5.95
C ALA A 146 7.58 4.74 -6.28
N GLU A 147 6.46 4.74 -7.02
CA GLU A 147 5.69 5.96 -7.32
C GLU A 147 5.22 6.66 -6.04
N TYR A 148 4.62 5.90 -5.12
CA TYR A 148 4.18 6.40 -3.82
C TYR A 148 5.34 6.98 -3.00
N GLY A 149 6.47 6.27 -2.96
CA GLY A 149 7.68 6.72 -2.27
C GLY A 149 8.20 8.06 -2.82
N ASN A 150 8.18 8.24 -4.14
CA ASN A 150 8.56 9.49 -4.78
C ASN A 150 7.62 10.64 -4.39
N VAL A 151 6.30 10.44 -4.52
CA VAL A 151 5.30 11.47 -4.14
C VAL A 151 5.40 11.83 -2.66
N LYS A 152 5.57 10.84 -1.77
CA LYS A 152 5.75 11.06 -0.33
C LYS A 152 7.01 11.89 -0.04
N SER A 153 8.13 11.61 -0.72
CA SER A 153 9.37 12.38 -0.61
C SER A 153 9.19 13.84 -1.06
N GLN A 154 8.54 14.04 -2.21
CA GLN A 154 8.22 15.37 -2.74
C GLN A 154 7.32 16.17 -1.79
N LEU A 155 6.27 15.55 -1.26
CA LEU A 155 5.38 16.17 -0.26
C LEU A 155 6.17 16.57 1.00
N GLY A 156 7.07 15.71 1.48
CA GLY A 156 7.95 16.01 2.61
C GLY A 156 8.84 17.24 2.34
N ALA A 157 9.39 17.37 1.14
CA ALA A 157 10.17 18.53 0.73
C ALA A 157 9.32 19.82 0.67
N ILE A 158 8.10 19.75 0.14
CA ILE A 158 7.16 20.88 0.10
C ILE A 158 6.78 21.31 1.51
N ASN A 159 6.43 20.37 2.38
CA ASN A 159 6.02 20.68 3.75
C ASN A 159 7.14 21.38 4.54
N ARG A 160 8.41 20.96 4.35
CA ARG A 160 9.57 21.64 4.92
C ARG A 160 9.73 23.08 4.41
N LYS A 161 9.50 23.31 3.12
CA LYS A 161 9.48 24.67 2.54
C LYS A 161 8.35 25.52 3.11
N GLN A 162 7.20 24.93 3.44
CA GLN A 162 6.06 25.66 4.00
C GLN A 162 6.16 25.93 5.52
N THR A 163 6.87 25.09 6.27
CA THR A 163 6.95 25.19 7.74
C THR A 163 8.21 25.93 8.24
N GLY A 164 9.15 26.25 7.35
CA GLY A 164 10.39 26.96 7.68
C GLY A 164 10.23 28.43 8.09
N SER A 165 11.35 29.05 8.46
CA SER A 165 11.44 30.50 8.66
C SER A 165 10.96 31.24 7.41
N LEU A 166 10.33 32.41 7.58
CA LEU A 166 9.86 33.25 6.47
C LEU A 166 10.95 33.55 5.44
N ALA A 167 12.22 33.54 5.86
CA ALA A 167 13.38 33.77 5.00
C ALA A 167 13.52 32.75 3.86
N VAL A 168 12.94 31.56 4.03
CA VAL A 168 13.06 30.44 3.07
C VAL A 168 11.69 29.83 2.74
N ARG A 169 10.62 30.41 3.30
CA ARG A 169 9.25 29.90 3.16
C ARG A 169 8.62 30.49 1.92
N ASP A 170 7.85 29.66 1.22
CA ASP A 170 6.98 30.15 0.15
C ASP A 170 5.91 31.12 0.68
N LEU A 171 5.92 32.34 0.14
CA LEU A 171 5.06 33.45 0.54
C LEU A 171 3.79 33.57 -0.31
N SER A 172 3.63 32.74 -1.35
CA SER A 172 2.51 32.78 -2.29
C SER A 172 1.14 32.63 -1.60
N ASN A 173 1.09 31.89 -0.48
CA ASN A 173 -0.12 31.70 0.32
C ASN A 173 -0.37 32.80 1.36
N LEU A 174 0.60 33.71 1.56
CA LEU A 174 0.53 34.79 2.55
C LEU A 174 0.27 36.15 1.91
N ILE A 175 0.62 36.32 0.63
CA ILE A 175 0.58 37.59 -0.08
C ILE A 175 -0.50 37.51 -1.16
N LYS A 176 -1.46 38.44 -1.12
CA LYS A 176 -2.47 38.55 -2.17
C LYS A 176 -1.94 39.41 -3.32
N PRO A 177 -2.43 39.22 -4.56
CA PRO A 177 -2.08 40.11 -5.68
C PRO A 177 -2.34 41.59 -5.38
N GLU A 178 -3.38 41.87 -4.58
CA GLU A 178 -3.75 43.22 -4.12
C GLU A 178 -2.67 43.90 -3.25
N ASP A 179 -1.78 43.11 -2.64
CA ASP A 179 -0.69 43.60 -1.79
C ASP A 179 0.61 43.82 -2.58
N MET A 180 0.65 43.43 -3.86
CA MET A 180 1.79 43.66 -4.75
C MET A 180 1.45 44.70 -5.81
N VAL A 181 2.09 45.86 -5.71
CA VAL A 181 2.08 46.88 -6.75
C VAL A 181 3.35 46.73 -7.60
N THR A 182 3.16 46.54 -8.90
CA THR A 182 4.23 46.58 -9.90
C THR A 182 3.77 47.50 -11.02
N SER A 183 4.42 48.65 -11.14
CA SER A 183 4.22 49.63 -12.22
C SER A 183 5.58 50.08 -12.73
N GLU A 184 5.61 50.92 -13.77
CA GLU A 184 6.85 51.42 -14.38
C GLU A 184 7.79 52.11 -13.37
N HIS A 185 7.22 52.77 -12.35
CA HIS A 185 7.99 53.54 -11.37
C HIS A 185 7.91 52.99 -9.94
N LEU A 186 7.03 52.02 -9.67
CA LEU A 186 6.82 51.49 -8.31
C LEU A 186 6.94 49.98 -8.29
N VAL A 187 7.76 49.49 -7.37
CA VAL A 187 7.84 48.08 -7.03
C VAL A 187 7.61 47.86 -5.54
N THR A 188 6.94 46.76 -5.23
CA THR A 188 6.75 46.30 -3.86
C THR A 188 7.86 45.33 -3.48
N LEU A 189 8.65 45.67 -2.46
CA LEU A 189 9.68 44.81 -1.88
C LEU A 189 9.16 44.17 -0.60
N LEU A 190 9.54 42.92 -0.36
CA LEU A 190 9.16 42.18 0.83
C LEU A 190 10.38 42.09 1.76
N SER A 191 10.22 42.60 2.98
CA SER A 191 11.26 42.58 4.01
C SER A 191 10.87 41.65 5.16
N ILE A 192 11.86 40.89 5.63
CA ILE A 192 11.72 39.95 6.74
C ILE A 192 12.49 40.50 7.94
N VAL A 193 11.75 40.99 8.93
CA VAL A 193 12.31 41.62 10.12
C VAL A 193 12.17 40.69 11.33
N PRO A 194 13.25 40.43 12.09
CA PRO A 194 13.15 39.72 13.37
C PRO A 194 12.22 40.44 14.35
N LYS A 195 11.42 39.68 15.12
CA LYS A 195 10.41 40.27 16.04
C LYS A 195 10.99 41.29 17.02
N TYR A 196 12.21 41.07 17.51
CA TYR A 196 12.84 41.97 18.49
C TYR A 196 13.23 43.32 17.89
N SER A 197 13.53 43.40 16.59
CA SER A 197 13.90 44.64 15.87
C SER A 197 12.73 45.33 15.19
N GLN A 198 11.50 44.86 15.40
CA GLN A 198 10.31 45.40 14.74
C GLN A 198 10.12 46.91 15.00
N LYS A 199 10.38 47.35 16.24
CA LYS A 199 10.20 48.74 16.65
C LYS A 199 11.22 49.66 15.97
N ASP A 200 12.49 49.24 15.94
CA ASP A 200 13.57 50.01 15.35
C ASP A 200 13.43 50.11 13.82
N TRP A 201 12.96 49.03 13.19
CA TRP A 201 12.64 49.02 11.77
C TRP A 201 11.54 50.01 11.43
N LEU A 202 10.44 50.00 12.18
CA LEU A 202 9.31 50.93 11.99
C LEU A 202 9.74 52.41 12.07
N SER A 203 10.73 52.73 12.90
CA SER A 203 11.22 54.10 13.05
C SER A 203 12.25 54.51 12.00
N SER A 204 12.87 53.58 11.28
CA SER A 204 14.01 53.86 10.41
C SER A 204 13.77 53.58 8.93
N TYR A 205 12.79 52.73 8.59
CA TYR A 205 12.65 52.22 7.23
C TYR A 205 12.43 53.29 6.16
N GLU A 206 11.71 54.37 6.49
CA GLU A 206 11.42 55.49 5.57
C GLU A 206 12.66 56.33 5.22
N SER A 207 13.74 56.20 6.01
CA SER A 207 15.00 56.92 5.83
C SER A 207 16.12 56.07 5.22
N LEU A 208 15.84 54.80 4.89
CA LEU A 208 16.84 53.89 4.32
C LEU A 208 17.22 54.25 2.88
N ASP A 209 16.30 54.86 2.14
CA ASP A 209 16.53 55.36 0.78
C ASP A 209 15.67 56.62 0.53
N THR A 210 16.10 57.44 -0.43
CA THR A 210 15.47 58.70 -0.81
C THR A 210 14.10 58.50 -1.45
N PHE A 211 13.88 57.32 -2.04
CA PHE A 211 12.69 57.02 -2.85
C PHE A 211 11.70 56.06 -2.19
N VAL A 212 11.73 55.96 -0.85
CA VAL A 212 10.75 55.19 -0.08
C VAL A 212 9.45 55.97 0.08
N PHE A 213 8.32 55.36 -0.29
CA PHE A 213 7.01 56.01 -0.18
C PHE A 213 6.53 56.04 1.28
N GLN A 214 6.25 57.24 1.82
CA GLN A 214 5.84 57.45 3.22
C GLN A 214 4.39 57.00 3.48
N GLY A 215 4.15 56.35 4.62
CA GLY A 215 2.79 56.10 5.15
C GLY A 215 2.01 54.90 4.59
N ARG A 216 2.57 54.07 3.68
CA ARG A 216 1.97 52.78 3.28
C ARG A 216 2.75 51.60 3.87
N GLN A 217 2.41 51.23 5.10
CA GLN A 217 2.89 50.00 5.73
C GLN A 217 1.69 49.15 6.15
N LYS A 218 1.47 48.02 5.46
CA LYS A 218 0.53 46.99 5.91
C LYS A 218 1.29 45.97 6.74
N SER A 219 0.85 45.76 7.97
CA SER A 219 1.34 44.70 8.85
C SER A 219 0.48 43.47 8.63
N PHE A 220 0.93 42.52 7.80
CA PHE A 220 0.46 41.15 7.95
C PHE A 220 1.15 40.60 9.18
N THR A 221 0.47 39.84 10.03
CA THR A 221 1.03 39.34 11.31
C THR A 221 2.34 38.54 11.13
N ARG A 222 2.75 38.30 9.88
CA ARG A 222 4.14 38.25 9.41
C ARG A 222 4.24 38.92 8.02
N ILE A 223 5.18 39.85 7.83
CA ILE A 223 5.67 40.47 6.58
C ILE A 223 5.22 41.93 6.36
N MET A 224 6.23 42.80 6.20
CA MET A 224 6.12 44.22 5.85
C MET A 224 6.50 44.40 4.38
N SER A 225 5.62 45.02 3.60
CA SER A 225 5.95 45.51 2.26
C SER A 225 6.60 46.89 2.35
N MET A 226 7.73 47.09 1.67
CA MET A 226 8.33 48.42 1.46
C MET A 226 8.19 48.80 -0.02
N LEU A 227 7.79 50.04 -0.28
CA LEU A 227 7.70 50.61 -1.64
C LEU A 227 9.00 51.34 -1.93
N SER A 228 9.69 50.96 -3.01
CA SER A 228 10.84 51.69 -3.56
C SER A 228 10.46 52.18 -4.96
N THR A 229 10.75 53.46 -5.21
CA THR A 229 10.58 54.14 -6.50
C THR A 229 11.96 54.27 -7.14
N LEU A 230 12.09 54.04 -8.46
CA LEU A 230 13.30 54.34 -9.23
C LEU A 230 13.36 55.82 -9.60
#